data_AF-A0A956EQV6-F1
#
_entry.id   AF-A0A956EQV6-F1
#
_cell.length_a   1.000
_cell.length_b   1.000
_cell.length_c   1.000
_cell.angle_alpha   90.00
_cell.angle_beta   90.00
_cell.angle_gamma   90.00
#
_symmetry.space_group_name_H-M   'P 1'
#
loop_
_entity.id
_entity.type
_entity.pdbx_description
1 polymer ?
#
loop_
_entity_poly.entity_id
_entity_poly.type
_entity_poly.pdbx_seq_one_letter_code
_entity_poly.pdbx_strand_id
1 'polypeptide(L)'
;GSNTNMLTALQSFLAGVPAGANVAVAGHSLGGALSPVVALYMQNLQSWNAGGKVTTIGAWPTAGPTPGEKNFAAYYEHVVGQSPPSGEAGLTYTSKYNSLDVIPHAWQASSLAKVPFLYEVENGINPPTDAQPKECIMGAFTAGAALNALNTKSILGVPENTYTQVSPWTEMTGTFDTTIDDPITKKLKYAFLVLPLALGPYATYFTNFVRFLAQLAFQHTTAYTGSSTVVGLLDIQQFTIAYQGVKSSQNVTHQTEDQLHEAALSRACGVNLGSIDSYAMARAKEQAST
;
A
#
# COMPACT_ATOMS: atom_id res chain seq x y z
N GLY A 1 19.67 8.64 -30.13
CA GLY A 1 19.37 7.80 -28.95
C GLY A 1 18.48 6.69 -29.40
N SER A 2 18.90 5.43 -29.29
CA SER A 2 18.04 4.30 -29.65
C SER A 2 16.86 4.26 -28.68
N ASN A 3 15.64 4.19 -29.21
CA ASN A 3 14.41 3.91 -28.44
C ASN A 3 14.45 2.45 -27.95
N THR A 4 15.35 2.13 -27.02
CA THR A 4 15.43 0.82 -26.38
C THR A 4 14.30 0.74 -25.37
N ASN A 5 13.29 -0.09 -25.64
CA ASN A 5 12.26 -0.40 -24.65
C ASN A 5 12.77 -1.45 -23.65
N MET A 6 12.05 -1.63 -22.54
CA MET A 6 12.42 -2.53 -21.46
C MET A 6 12.63 -3.98 -21.92
N LEU A 7 11.84 -4.48 -22.88
CA LEU A 7 12.00 -5.84 -23.41
C LEU A 7 13.26 -5.99 -24.27
N THR A 8 13.61 -4.98 -25.07
CA THR A 8 14.86 -4.98 -25.86
C THR A 8 16.09 -4.92 -24.95
N ALA A 9 16.02 -4.15 -23.86
CA ALA A 9 17.08 -4.12 -22.84
C ALA A 9 17.22 -5.48 -22.15
N LEU A 10 16.09 -6.10 -21.76
CA LEU A 10 16.09 -7.43 -21.15
C LEU A 10 16.66 -8.50 -22.10
N GLN A 11 16.24 -8.51 -23.36
CA GLN A 11 16.77 -9.44 -24.36
C GLN A 11 18.30 -9.31 -24.51
N SER A 12 18.81 -8.07 -24.50
CA SER A 12 20.25 -7.80 -24.56
C SER A 12 20.97 -8.34 -23.32
N PHE A 13 20.38 -8.17 -22.13
CA PHE A 13 20.92 -8.72 -20.89
C PHE A 13 20.96 -10.26 -20.89
N LEU A 14 19.90 -10.90 -21.41
CA LEU A 14 19.79 -12.35 -21.47
C LEU A 14 20.83 -13.01 -22.40
N ALA A 15 21.48 -12.26 -23.30
CA ALA A 15 22.56 -12.78 -24.14
C ALA A 15 23.68 -13.42 -23.31
N GLY A 16 24.01 -12.86 -22.13
CA GLY A 16 25.03 -13.37 -21.22
C GLY A 16 24.53 -14.38 -20.16
N VAL A 17 23.22 -14.63 -20.09
CA VAL A 17 22.63 -15.50 -19.06
C VAL A 17 22.62 -16.96 -19.54
N PRO A 18 22.90 -17.95 -18.66
CA PRO A 18 22.76 -19.38 -18.97
C PRO A 18 21.32 -19.78 -19.33
N ALA A 19 21.17 -20.90 -20.04
CA ALA A 19 19.86 -21.52 -20.23
C ALA A 19 19.30 -22.07 -18.90
N GLY A 20 17.97 -22.11 -18.76
CA GLY A 20 17.32 -22.52 -17.51
C GLY A 20 17.15 -21.38 -16.51
N ALA A 21 17.32 -20.12 -16.92
CA ALA A 21 17.19 -18.97 -16.05
C ALA A 21 15.72 -18.69 -15.67
N ASN A 22 15.55 -17.92 -14.60
CA ASN A 22 14.26 -17.40 -14.14
C ASN A 22 14.31 -15.88 -14.14
N VAL A 23 13.19 -15.24 -14.48
CA VAL A 23 13.01 -13.80 -14.37
C VAL A 23 11.97 -13.51 -13.30
N ALA A 24 12.34 -12.69 -12.32
CA ALA A 24 11.41 -12.19 -11.31
C ALA A 24 10.95 -10.78 -11.68
N VAL A 25 9.64 -10.61 -11.83
CA VAL A 25 8.97 -9.32 -12.00
C VAL A 25 8.31 -8.97 -10.67
N ALA A 26 8.97 -8.12 -9.90
CA ALA A 26 8.54 -7.73 -8.56
C ALA A 26 8.11 -6.27 -8.51
N GLY A 27 7.23 -5.95 -7.58
CA GLY A 27 6.84 -4.57 -7.33
C GLY A 27 6.04 -4.40 -6.05
N HIS A 28 6.10 -3.18 -5.51
CA HIS A 28 5.41 -2.77 -4.29
C HIS A 28 4.40 -1.65 -4.59
N SER A 29 3.29 -1.59 -3.87
CA SER A 29 2.26 -0.54 -4.05
C SER A 29 1.69 -0.54 -5.48
N LEU A 30 1.72 0.60 -6.19
CA LEU A 30 1.42 0.64 -7.62
C LEU A 30 2.24 -0.38 -8.43
N GLY A 31 3.51 -0.60 -8.07
CA GLY A 31 4.33 -1.65 -8.67
C GLY A 31 3.81 -3.07 -8.38
N GLY A 32 3.12 -3.27 -7.26
CA GLY A 32 2.42 -4.52 -6.94
C GLY A 32 1.22 -4.78 -7.86
N ALA A 33 0.52 -3.73 -8.31
CA ALA A 33 -0.51 -3.89 -9.35
C ALA A 33 0.10 -4.08 -10.74
N LEU A 34 1.21 -3.39 -11.05
CA LEU A 34 1.83 -3.43 -12.38
C LEU A 34 2.66 -4.69 -12.64
N SER A 35 3.33 -5.23 -11.62
CA SER A 35 4.19 -6.41 -11.76
C SER A 35 3.49 -7.64 -12.35
N PRO A 36 2.26 -8.04 -11.93
CA PRO A 36 1.55 -9.11 -12.61
C PRO A 36 1.24 -8.73 -14.06
N VAL A 37 0.75 -7.51 -14.32
CA VAL A 37 0.41 -7.07 -15.69
C VAL A 37 1.62 -7.19 -16.62
N VAL A 38 2.80 -6.75 -16.17
CA VAL A 38 4.05 -6.86 -16.93
C VAL A 38 4.47 -8.32 -17.11
N ALA A 39 4.37 -9.15 -16.07
CA ALA A 39 4.71 -10.57 -16.15
C ALA A 39 3.81 -11.32 -17.15
N LEU A 40 2.50 -11.04 -17.15
CA LEU A 40 1.55 -11.60 -18.11
C LEU A 40 1.85 -11.11 -19.53
N TYR A 41 2.14 -9.82 -19.70
CA TYR A 41 2.53 -9.26 -20.99
C TYR A 41 3.79 -9.94 -21.54
N MET A 42 4.79 -10.17 -20.69
CA MET A 42 6.00 -10.92 -21.05
C MET A 42 5.67 -12.36 -21.44
N GLN A 43 4.81 -13.04 -20.67
CA GLN A 43 4.42 -14.42 -20.96
C GLN A 43 3.67 -14.53 -22.29
N ASN A 44 2.81 -13.56 -22.63
CA ASN A 44 2.07 -13.59 -23.88
C ASN A 44 2.92 -13.28 -25.12
N LEU A 45 3.99 -12.48 -24.98
CA LEU A 45 4.80 -12.08 -26.12
C LEU A 45 5.93 -13.06 -26.46
N GLN A 46 6.63 -13.59 -25.46
CA GLN A 46 7.81 -14.48 -25.55
C GLN A 46 8.99 -14.02 -26.43
N SER A 47 8.84 -13.03 -27.31
CA SER A 47 9.85 -12.55 -28.26
C SER A 47 11.11 -11.99 -27.58
N TRP A 48 10.97 -11.49 -26.35
CA TRP A 48 12.09 -11.08 -25.49
C TRP A 48 12.97 -12.27 -25.04
N ASN A 49 12.43 -13.49 -25.08
CA ASN A 49 13.07 -14.76 -24.74
C ASN A 49 13.34 -15.61 -25.99
N ALA A 50 13.70 -15.00 -27.13
CA ALA A 50 13.89 -15.69 -28.42
C ALA A 50 14.87 -16.88 -28.40
N GLY A 51 15.74 -16.98 -27.39
CA GLY A 51 16.65 -18.12 -27.20
C GLY A 51 16.15 -19.21 -26.24
N GLY A 52 14.92 -19.11 -25.73
CA GLY A 52 14.35 -20.05 -24.75
C GLY A 52 15.18 -20.19 -23.48
N LYS A 53 15.97 -19.17 -23.13
CA LYS A 53 16.92 -19.23 -22.01
C LYS A 53 16.20 -19.14 -20.67
N VAL A 54 15.13 -18.36 -20.63
CA VAL A 54 14.28 -18.23 -19.45
C VAL A 54 13.20 -19.30 -19.50
N THR A 55 13.05 -20.04 -18.40
CA THR A 55 12.04 -21.10 -18.27
C THR A 55 10.85 -20.65 -17.43
N THR A 56 11.06 -19.68 -16.54
CA THR A 56 10.01 -19.18 -15.64
C THR A 56 10.04 -17.66 -15.52
N ILE A 57 8.86 -17.06 -15.58
CA ILE A 57 8.57 -15.69 -15.19
C ILE A 57 7.83 -15.76 -13.85
N GLY A 58 8.41 -15.21 -12.80
CA GLY A 58 7.78 -15.11 -11.49
C GLY A 58 7.26 -13.71 -11.24
N ALA A 59 5.95 -13.56 -11.06
CA ALA A 59 5.35 -12.33 -10.58
C ALA A 59 5.35 -12.32 -9.04
N TRP A 60 5.97 -11.30 -8.46
CA TRP A 60 6.12 -11.10 -7.02
C TRP A 60 5.51 -9.76 -6.58
N PRO A 61 4.18 -9.59 -6.68
CA PRO A 61 3.54 -8.38 -6.21
C PRO A 61 3.44 -8.33 -4.69
N THR A 62 3.73 -7.15 -4.16
CA THR A 62 3.57 -6.83 -2.74
C THR A 62 2.75 -5.56 -2.58
N ALA A 63 1.87 -5.52 -1.58
CA ALA A 63 1.07 -4.33 -1.25
C ALA A 63 0.27 -3.72 -2.44
N GLY A 64 -0.04 -4.52 -3.47
CA GLY A 64 -0.63 -4.03 -4.71
C GLY A 64 -2.15 -3.97 -4.65
N PRO A 65 -2.80 -2.88 -5.13
CA PRO A 65 -4.24 -2.92 -5.37
C PRO A 65 -4.57 -3.89 -6.52
N THR A 66 -5.86 -4.17 -6.72
CA THR A 66 -6.34 -5.07 -7.78
C THR A 66 -5.79 -4.66 -9.14
N PRO A 67 -5.11 -5.58 -9.86
CA PRO A 67 -4.47 -5.25 -11.14
C PRO A 67 -5.47 -5.11 -12.30
N GLY A 68 -6.70 -5.64 -12.17
CA GLY A 68 -7.71 -5.59 -13.20
C GLY A 68 -9.07 -6.11 -12.74
N GLU A 69 -9.95 -6.32 -13.71
CA GLU A 69 -11.29 -6.87 -13.51
C GLU A 69 -11.31 -8.41 -13.53
N LYS A 70 -12.47 -8.99 -13.27
CA LYS A 70 -12.68 -10.43 -13.14
C LYS A 70 -12.16 -11.26 -14.32
N ASN A 71 -12.35 -10.85 -15.57
CA ASN A 71 -11.86 -11.59 -16.73
C ASN A 71 -10.34 -11.50 -16.86
N PHE A 72 -9.73 -10.35 -16.55
CA PHE A 72 -8.28 -10.24 -16.40
C PHE A 72 -7.76 -11.22 -15.34
N ALA A 73 -8.38 -11.25 -14.15
CA ALA A 73 -7.98 -12.15 -13.08
C ALA A 73 -8.13 -13.63 -13.49
N ALA A 74 -9.27 -13.99 -14.09
CA ALA A 74 -9.52 -15.34 -14.57
C ALA A 74 -8.55 -15.76 -15.68
N TYR A 75 -8.22 -14.86 -16.61
CA TYR A 75 -7.25 -15.12 -17.66
C TYR A 75 -5.83 -15.27 -17.08
N TYR A 76 -5.46 -14.42 -16.12
CA TYR A 76 -4.18 -14.53 -15.43
C TYR A 76 -4.03 -15.88 -14.72
N GLU A 77 -5.04 -16.26 -13.94
CA GLU A 77 -5.07 -17.54 -13.22
C GLU A 77 -5.05 -18.73 -14.18
N HIS A 78 -5.74 -18.62 -15.32
CA HIS A 78 -5.66 -19.63 -16.37
C HIS A 78 -4.23 -19.78 -16.89
N VAL A 79 -3.55 -18.68 -17.25
CA VAL A 79 -2.18 -18.71 -17.76
C VAL A 79 -1.20 -19.30 -16.74
N VAL A 80 -1.30 -18.92 -15.46
CA VAL A 80 -0.49 -19.50 -14.38
C VAL A 80 -0.71 -21.01 -14.23
N GLY A 81 -1.94 -21.49 -14.47
CA GLY A 81 -2.30 -22.90 -14.41
C GLY A 81 -1.93 -23.73 -15.64
N GLN A 82 -1.48 -23.12 -16.73
CA GLN A 82 -1.09 -23.83 -17.95
C GLN A 82 0.41 -24.13 -18.00
N SER A 83 0.74 -25.28 -18.58
CA SER A 83 2.12 -25.52 -19.04
C SER A 83 2.36 -24.71 -20.31
N PRO A 84 3.45 -23.92 -20.39
CA PRO A 84 3.75 -23.18 -21.60
C PRO A 84 4.10 -24.15 -22.75
N PRO A 85 3.95 -23.73 -24.02
CA PRO A 85 4.53 -24.43 -25.16
C PRO A 85 6.03 -24.70 -24.97
N SER A 86 6.53 -25.75 -25.63
CA SER A 86 7.96 -26.11 -25.57
C SER A 86 8.86 -24.95 -25.99
N GLY A 87 9.74 -24.52 -25.09
CA GLY A 87 10.69 -23.41 -25.33
C GLY A 87 10.21 -22.03 -24.88
N GLU A 88 8.96 -21.93 -24.40
CA GLU A 88 8.42 -20.70 -23.81
C GLU A 88 8.55 -20.70 -22.29
N ALA A 89 8.64 -19.51 -21.71
CA ALA A 89 8.70 -19.36 -20.26
C ALA A 89 7.30 -19.46 -19.65
N GLY A 90 7.15 -20.28 -18.60
CA GLY A 90 5.91 -20.38 -17.82
C GLY A 90 5.74 -19.20 -16.86
N LEU A 91 4.50 -18.93 -16.43
CA LEU A 91 4.20 -17.86 -15.48
C LEU A 91 3.88 -18.44 -14.09
N THR A 92 4.48 -17.85 -13.06
CA THR A 92 4.17 -18.15 -11.66
C THR A 92 3.76 -16.87 -10.94
N TYR A 93 2.94 -17.01 -9.90
CA TYR A 93 2.39 -15.89 -9.15
C TYR A 93 2.55 -16.12 -7.65
N THR A 94 3.27 -15.23 -6.98
CA THR A 94 3.47 -15.26 -5.53
C THR A 94 3.20 -13.87 -4.95
N SER A 95 1.93 -13.60 -4.64
CA SER A 95 1.54 -12.33 -4.01
C SER A 95 1.63 -12.40 -2.49
N LYS A 96 1.95 -11.26 -1.88
CA LYS A 96 1.88 -11.07 -0.43
C LYS A 96 1.32 -9.70 -0.07
N TYR A 97 0.46 -9.64 0.93
CA TYR A 97 -0.05 -8.37 1.46
C TYR A 97 -0.16 -8.41 2.98
N ASN A 98 0.01 -7.25 3.61
CA ASN A 98 -0.18 -7.07 5.04
C ASN A 98 -1.68 -6.93 5.36
N SER A 99 -2.18 -7.71 6.33
CA SER A 99 -3.60 -7.69 6.75
C SER A 99 -4.10 -6.34 7.24
N LEU A 100 -3.20 -5.44 7.64
CA LEU A 100 -3.50 -4.07 8.09
C LEU A 100 -3.21 -3.00 7.03
N ASP A 101 -2.70 -3.37 5.86
CA ASP A 101 -2.46 -2.44 4.76
C ASP A 101 -3.75 -2.20 3.97
N VAL A 102 -4.15 -0.94 3.86
CA VAL A 102 -5.37 -0.51 3.17
C VAL A 102 -5.28 -0.72 1.66
N ILE A 103 -4.10 -0.55 1.05
CA ILE A 103 -3.96 -0.46 -0.41
C ILE A 103 -4.33 -1.77 -1.14
N PRO A 104 -3.92 -2.96 -0.68
CA PRO A 104 -4.35 -4.25 -1.26
C PRO A 104 -5.86 -4.47 -1.31
N HIS A 105 -6.62 -3.77 -0.47
CA HIS A 105 -8.07 -3.91 -0.41
C HIS A 105 -8.79 -3.18 -1.55
N ALA A 106 -8.15 -2.20 -2.18
CA ALA A 106 -8.67 -1.55 -3.38
C ALA A 106 -8.38 -2.43 -4.61
N TRP A 107 -9.25 -2.56 -5.61
CA TRP A 107 -10.60 -1.99 -5.76
C TRP A 107 -11.70 -3.04 -5.62
N GLN A 108 -11.38 -4.28 -5.24
CA GLN A 108 -12.38 -5.34 -5.09
C GLN A 108 -13.37 -4.99 -3.98
N ALA A 109 -14.67 -5.09 -4.28
CA ALA A 109 -15.72 -4.56 -3.40
C ALA A 109 -15.72 -5.21 -2.00
N SER A 110 -15.55 -6.53 -1.93
CA SER A 110 -15.57 -7.27 -0.67
C SER A 110 -14.37 -6.97 0.23
N SER A 111 -13.20 -6.66 -0.34
CA SER A 111 -12.03 -6.24 0.44
C SER A 111 -12.11 -4.77 0.83
N LEU A 112 -12.59 -3.89 -0.05
CA LEU A 112 -12.83 -2.47 0.23
C LEU A 112 -13.76 -2.28 1.44
N ALA A 113 -14.80 -3.10 1.58
CA ALA A 113 -15.72 -3.05 2.70
C ALA A 113 -15.07 -3.29 4.07
N LYS A 114 -13.85 -3.87 4.10
CA LYS A 114 -13.09 -4.10 5.34
C LYS A 114 -12.32 -2.87 5.81
N VAL A 115 -11.99 -1.93 4.89
CA VAL A 115 -11.10 -0.78 5.16
C VAL A 115 -11.53 0.06 6.37
N PRO A 116 -12.82 0.37 6.60
CA PRO A 116 -13.24 1.12 7.78
C PRO A 116 -12.87 0.47 9.12
N PHE A 117 -12.68 -0.85 9.14
CA PHE A 117 -12.52 -1.65 10.35
C PHE A 117 -11.10 -2.18 10.56
N LEU A 118 -10.18 -1.93 9.62
CA LEU A 118 -8.83 -2.51 9.66
C LEU A 118 -8.05 -2.18 10.94
N TYR A 119 -8.29 -1.01 11.54
CA TYR A 119 -7.59 -0.56 12.75
C TYR A 119 -8.45 -0.63 14.02
N GLU A 120 -9.61 -1.29 13.97
CA GLU A 120 -10.43 -1.58 15.14
C GLU A 120 -9.86 -2.79 15.90
N VAL A 121 -8.69 -2.60 16.51
CA VAL A 121 -7.99 -3.59 17.33
C VAL A 121 -7.89 -3.12 18.78
N GLU A 122 -7.51 -4.02 19.69
CA GLU A 122 -7.18 -3.67 21.07
C GLU A 122 -6.08 -2.59 21.08
N ASN A 123 -6.34 -1.45 21.74
CA ASN A 123 -5.50 -0.23 21.72
C ASN A 123 -5.34 0.48 20.35
N GLY A 124 -6.11 0.08 19.33
CA GLY A 124 -6.09 0.68 17.99
C GLY A 124 -6.94 1.96 17.86
N ILE A 125 -7.44 2.19 16.65
CA ILE A 125 -8.31 3.33 16.33
C ILE A 125 -9.75 2.86 16.45
N ASN A 126 -10.28 2.94 17.67
CA ASN A 126 -11.67 2.59 17.93
C ASN A 126 -12.60 3.78 17.64
N PRO A 127 -13.81 3.53 17.13
CA PRO A 127 -14.76 4.59 16.92
C PRO A 127 -15.28 5.18 18.25
N PRO A 128 -15.51 6.51 18.34
CA PRO A 128 -16.13 7.10 19.52
C PRO A 128 -17.56 6.58 19.73
N THR A 129 -17.95 6.40 21.00
CA THR A 129 -19.22 5.77 21.41
C THR A 129 -20.47 6.63 21.20
N ASP A 130 -20.30 7.92 20.98
CA ASP A 130 -21.33 8.96 21.06
C ASP A 130 -21.61 9.68 19.74
N ALA A 131 -21.05 9.23 18.61
CA ALA A 131 -21.28 9.89 17.33
C ALA A 131 -20.99 9.05 16.08
N GLN A 132 -21.85 9.16 15.06
CA GLN A 132 -21.66 8.60 13.72
C GLN A 132 -20.69 9.34 12.74
N PRO A 133 -19.77 10.25 13.12
CA PRO A 133 -18.74 10.73 12.18
C PRO A 133 -17.65 9.71 11.83
N LYS A 134 -17.61 8.56 12.53
CA LYS A 134 -16.80 7.37 12.16
C LYS A 134 -17.17 6.82 10.76
N GLU A 135 -18.43 6.94 10.39
CA GLU A 135 -18.94 6.57 9.06
C GLU A 135 -18.63 7.68 8.04
N CYS A 136 -18.47 8.93 8.49
CA CYS A 136 -18.28 10.04 7.55
C CYS A 136 -16.88 10.07 6.93
N ILE A 137 -15.78 9.96 7.69
CA ILE A 137 -14.44 10.11 7.08
C ILE A 137 -14.00 8.81 6.39
N MET A 138 -13.97 7.70 7.14
CA MET A 138 -13.56 6.39 6.62
C MET A 138 -14.57 5.83 5.60
N GLY A 139 -15.86 6.04 5.86
CA GLY A 139 -16.89 5.72 4.88
C GLY A 139 -16.87 6.66 3.68
N ALA A 140 -16.52 7.95 3.78
CA ALA A 140 -16.35 8.80 2.58
C ALA A 140 -15.12 8.40 1.75
N PHE A 141 -13.99 8.05 2.37
CA PHE A 141 -12.84 7.51 1.63
C PHE A 141 -13.19 6.20 0.94
N THR A 142 -13.82 5.26 1.67
CA THR A 142 -14.23 3.96 1.13
C THR A 142 -15.32 4.09 0.06
N ALA A 143 -16.28 5.00 0.25
CA ALA A 143 -17.31 5.30 -0.74
C ALA A 143 -16.73 5.98 -1.97
N GLY A 144 -15.88 6.99 -1.82
CA GLY A 144 -15.17 7.61 -2.94
C GLY A 144 -14.32 6.58 -3.71
N ALA A 145 -13.68 5.67 -2.97
CA ALA A 145 -12.94 4.59 -3.58
C ALA A 145 -13.83 3.60 -4.34
N ALA A 146 -14.93 3.15 -3.73
CA ALA A 146 -15.91 2.27 -4.36
C ALA A 146 -16.56 2.93 -5.59
N LEU A 147 -16.86 4.23 -5.54
CA LEU A 147 -17.41 5.00 -6.66
C LEU A 147 -16.42 5.09 -7.82
N ASN A 148 -15.12 5.26 -7.56
CA ASN A 148 -14.08 5.19 -8.60
C ASN A 148 -13.94 3.79 -9.23
N ALA A 149 -14.32 2.74 -8.51
CA ALA A 149 -14.33 1.37 -9.01
C ALA A 149 -15.57 1.02 -9.85
N LEU A 150 -16.62 1.86 -9.85
CA LEU A 150 -17.82 1.67 -10.66
C LEU A 150 -17.55 2.10 -12.11
N ASN A 151 -16.88 1.26 -12.90
CA ASN A 151 -16.76 1.51 -14.32
C ASN A 151 -16.88 0.23 -15.16
N THR A 152 -18.05 -0.41 -15.11
CA THR A 152 -18.54 -1.25 -16.21
C THR A 152 -20.07 -1.21 -16.23
N LYS A 153 -20.67 -1.00 -17.42
CA LYS A 153 -22.10 -1.28 -17.61
C LYS A 153 -22.26 -2.81 -17.59
N SER A 154 -23.05 -3.35 -16.66
CA SER A 154 -23.47 -4.75 -16.76
C SER A 154 -24.38 -4.96 -17.98
N ILE A 155 -24.62 -6.22 -18.36
CA ILE A 155 -25.53 -6.62 -19.46
C ILE A 155 -26.95 -6.01 -19.27
N LEU A 156 -27.31 -5.59 -18.06
CA LEU A 156 -28.60 -4.99 -17.70
C LEU A 156 -28.56 -3.47 -17.46
N GLY A 157 -27.43 -2.79 -17.71
CA GLY A 157 -27.32 -1.34 -17.57
C GLY A 157 -27.17 -0.82 -16.12
N VAL A 158 -27.00 -1.71 -15.14
CA VAL A 158 -26.69 -1.35 -13.74
C VAL A 158 -25.16 -1.30 -13.56
N PRO A 159 -24.59 -0.25 -12.94
CA PRO A 159 -23.16 -0.18 -12.62
C PRO A 159 -22.77 -1.28 -11.62
N GLU A 160 -21.74 -2.06 -11.95
CA GLU A 160 -21.19 -3.11 -11.08
C GLU A 160 -19.67 -2.92 -10.94
N ASN A 161 -19.15 -3.17 -9.73
CA ASN A 161 -17.71 -3.25 -9.48
C ASN A 161 -17.23 -4.68 -9.79
N THR A 162 -16.47 -4.83 -10.87
CA THR A 162 -15.94 -6.11 -11.36
C THR A 162 -14.48 -6.34 -11.00
N TYR A 163 -13.85 -5.42 -10.25
CA TYR A 163 -12.45 -5.57 -9.84
C TYR A 163 -12.27 -6.79 -8.95
N THR A 164 -11.28 -7.61 -9.28
CA THR A 164 -11.01 -8.88 -8.61
C THR A 164 -9.50 -9.03 -8.45
N GLN A 165 -9.04 -9.41 -7.26
CA GLN A 165 -7.63 -9.76 -7.04
C GLN A 165 -7.27 -11.05 -7.78
N VAL A 166 -6.00 -11.16 -8.19
CA VAL A 166 -5.46 -12.42 -8.76
C VAL A 166 -5.11 -13.38 -7.64
N SER A 167 -5.44 -14.67 -7.80
CA SER A 167 -5.12 -15.72 -6.82
C SER A 167 -3.82 -16.46 -7.14
N PRO A 168 -3.10 -16.98 -6.12
CA PRO A 168 -3.35 -16.81 -4.69
C PRO A 168 -3.05 -15.39 -4.20
N TRP A 169 -3.97 -14.85 -3.37
CA TRP A 169 -3.80 -13.58 -2.67
C TRP A 169 -3.40 -13.84 -1.21
N THR A 170 -2.11 -13.83 -0.92
CA THR A 170 -1.59 -14.36 0.37
C THR A 170 -1.47 -13.27 1.42
N GLU A 171 -2.23 -13.41 2.50
CA GLU A 171 -2.17 -12.51 3.65
C GLU A 171 -0.94 -12.78 4.55
N MET A 172 -0.36 -11.71 5.08
CA MET A 172 0.62 -11.70 6.15
C MET A 172 0.02 -10.98 7.35
N THR A 173 0.19 -11.53 8.54
CA THR A 173 -0.35 -10.94 9.76
C THR A 173 0.39 -9.65 10.13
N GLY A 174 -0.24 -8.51 9.90
CA GLY A 174 0.22 -7.21 10.36
C GLY A 174 0.02 -7.03 11.86
N THR A 175 0.73 -6.05 12.43
CA THR A 175 0.53 -5.60 13.82
C THR A 175 0.37 -4.10 13.84
N PHE A 176 -0.59 -3.59 14.59
CA PHE A 176 -0.80 -2.16 14.78
C PHE A 176 0.44 -1.54 15.44
N ASP A 177 0.91 -0.40 14.94
CA ASP A 177 2.19 0.16 15.38
C ASP A 177 1.94 1.30 16.36
N THR A 178 2.19 1.05 17.64
CA THR A 178 2.03 2.09 18.67
C THR A 178 3.15 3.12 18.63
N THR A 179 4.30 2.81 18.01
CA THR A 179 5.43 3.76 17.95
C THR A 179 5.16 4.95 17.05
N ILE A 180 4.37 4.76 15.98
CA ILE A 180 3.87 5.84 15.13
C ILE A 180 2.57 6.47 15.68
N ASP A 181 1.73 5.68 16.35
CA ASP A 181 0.43 6.15 16.85
C ASP A 181 0.54 6.99 18.14
N ASP A 182 1.34 6.55 19.12
CA ASP A 182 1.47 7.19 20.43
C ASP A 182 1.91 8.66 20.34
N PRO A 183 2.91 9.04 19.51
CA PRO A 183 3.30 10.44 19.37
C PRO A 183 2.18 11.33 18.82
N ILE A 184 1.38 10.81 17.87
CA ILE A 184 0.25 11.54 17.27
C ILE A 184 -0.86 11.69 18.31
N THR A 185 -1.21 10.60 18.99
CA THR A 185 -2.19 10.60 20.07
C THR A 185 -1.80 11.59 21.16
N LYS A 186 -0.52 11.60 21.59
CA LYS A 186 0.00 12.55 22.57
C LYS A 186 -0.04 13.99 22.07
N LYS A 187 0.37 14.26 20.82
CA LYS A 187 0.34 15.59 20.22
C LYS A 187 -1.09 16.15 20.12
N LEU A 188 -2.06 15.33 19.74
CA LEU A 188 -3.43 15.79 19.47
C LEU A 188 -4.40 15.64 20.64
N LYS A 189 -3.99 14.97 21.73
CA LYS A 189 -4.81 14.71 22.95
C LYS A 189 -5.59 15.93 23.45
N TYR A 190 -5.00 17.12 23.33
CA TYR A 190 -5.54 18.37 23.86
C TYR A 190 -5.90 19.38 22.77
N ALA A 191 -6.02 18.96 21.51
CA ALA A 191 -6.34 19.84 20.39
C ALA A 191 -7.67 20.60 20.60
N PHE A 192 -8.63 20.03 21.32
CA PHE A 192 -9.90 20.68 21.65
C PHE A 192 -9.73 22.00 22.45
N LEU A 193 -8.62 22.19 23.17
CA LEU A 193 -8.35 23.41 23.94
C LEU A 193 -8.04 24.63 23.06
N VAL A 194 -7.51 24.39 21.86
CA VAL A 194 -7.10 25.45 20.93
C VAL A 194 -8.07 25.62 19.77
N LEU A 195 -9.06 24.73 19.66
CA LEU A 195 -10.14 24.85 18.69
C LEU A 195 -11.22 25.82 19.21
N PRO A 196 -11.88 26.57 18.30
CA PRO A 196 -13.12 27.26 18.62
C PRO A 196 -14.12 26.31 19.31
N LEU A 197 -14.87 26.80 20.30
CA LEU A 197 -15.78 25.99 21.12
C LEU A 197 -16.73 25.10 20.29
N ALA A 198 -17.27 25.64 19.20
CA ALA A 198 -18.16 24.92 18.28
C ALA A 198 -17.47 23.74 17.56
N LEU A 199 -16.14 23.74 17.49
CA LEU A 199 -15.32 22.71 16.84
C LEU A 199 -14.76 21.68 17.84
N GLY A 200 -14.87 21.91 19.14
CA GLY A 200 -14.40 21.02 20.20
C GLY A 200 -14.84 19.55 20.04
N PRO A 201 -16.12 19.26 19.73
CA PRO A 201 -16.59 17.89 19.47
C PRO A 201 -15.88 17.20 18.31
N TYR A 202 -15.31 17.94 17.36
CA TYR A 202 -14.67 17.38 16.18
C TYR A 202 -13.18 17.03 16.36
N ALA A 203 -12.57 17.44 17.48
CA ALA A 203 -11.16 17.20 17.78
C ALA A 203 -10.80 15.70 17.75
N THR A 204 -11.69 14.85 18.27
CA THR A 204 -11.49 13.40 18.29
C THR A 204 -11.55 12.78 16.89
N TYR A 205 -12.46 13.23 16.01
CA TYR A 205 -12.48 12.72 14.62
C TYR A 205 -11.26 13.15 13.83
N PHE A 206 -10.83 14.39 13.99
CA PHE A 206 -9.59 14.85 13.37
C PHE A 206 -8.39 14.05 13.88
N THR A 207 -8.32 13.79 15.19
CA THR A 207 -7.27 12.94 15.78
C THR A 207 -7.29 11.53 15.18
N ASN A 208 -8.46 10.88 15.14
CA ASN A 208 -8.59 9.55 14.55
C ASN A 208 -8.26 9.53 13.05
N PHE A 209 -8.58 10.60 12.31
CA PHE A 209 -8.21 10.73 10.91
C PHE A 209 -6.68 10.82 10.71
N VAL A 210 -5.98 11.62 11.52
CA VAL A 210 -4.52 11.74 11.45
C VAL A 210 -3.86 10.42 11.87
N ARG A 211 -4.34 9.76 12.93
CA ARG A 211 -3.90 8.43 13.34
C ARG A 211 -4.08 7.40 12.21
N PHE A 212 -5.25 7.42 11.55
CA PHE A 212 -5.54 6.51 10.44
C PHE A 212 -4.56 6.69 9.28
N LEU A 213 -4.30 7.94 8.86
CA LEU A 213 -3.36 8.22 7.78
C LEU A 213 -1.92 7.81 8.11
N ALA A 214 -1.49 8.02 9.36
CA ALA A 214 -0.17 7.60 9.81
C ALA A 214 -0.06 6.07 9.82
N GLN A 215 -1.07 5.38 10.33
CA GLN A 215 -1.09 3.93 10.35
C GLN A 215 -1.15 3.35 8.94
N LEU A 216 -1.95 3.91 8.04
CA LEU A 216 -1.98 3.56 6.61
C LEU A 216 -0.60 3.67 5.99
N ALA A 217 0.08 4.80 6.16
CA ALA A 217 1.42 4.99 5.60
C ALA A 217 2.41 3.94 6.12
N PHE A 218 2.41 3.69 7.43
CA PHE A 218 3.27 2.69 8.06
C PHE A 218 2.98 1.27 7.56
N GLN A 219 1.71 0.84 7.61
CA GLN A 219 1.30 -0.51 7.22
C GLN A 219 1.56 -0.77 5.74
N HIS A 220 1.46 0.27 4.92
CA HIS A 220 1.74 0.20 3.49
C HIS A 220 3.22 0.26 3.14
N THR A 221 4.13 0.60 4.06
CA THR A 221 5.55 0.77 3.73
C THR A 221 6.45 0.04 4.73
N THR A 222 6.73 0.68 5.86
CA THR A 222 7.66 0.21 6.89
C THR A 222 7.32 -1.18 7.42
N ALA A 223 6.05 -1.54 7.53
CA ALA A 223 5.66 -2.88 8.00
C ALA A 223 6.21 -4.01 7.12
N TYR A 224 6.37 -3.80 5.81
CA TYR A 224 6.89 -4.82 4.90
C TYR A 224 8.41 -5.00 5.05
N THR A 225 9.16 -3.91 5.10
CA THR A 225 10.63 -3.94 5.11
C THR A 225 11.23 -4.04 6.51
N GLY A 226 10.46 -3.67 7.53
CA GLY A 226 10.93 -3.47 8.89
C GLY A 226 11.64 -2.13 9.07
N SER A 227 12.03 -1.88 10.31
CA SER A 227 12.86 -0.76 10.77
C SER A 227 13.96 -1.26 11.72
N SER A 228 14.70 -0.36 12.36
CA SER A 228 15.65 -0.73 13.42
C SER A 228 14.97 -1.33 14.66
N THR A 229 13.68 -1.10 14.84
CA THR A 229 12.90 -1.52 16.02
C THR A 229 11.76 -2.48 15.68
N VAL A 230 11.43 -2.66 14.40
CA VAL A 230 10.33 -3.51 13.94
C VAL A 230 10.85 -4.53 12.93
N VAL A 231 10.60 -5.82 13.17
CA VAL A 231 10.90 -6.88 12.19
C VAL A 231 9.92 -6.76 11.03
N GLY A 232 10.45 -6.69 9.80
CA GLY A 232 9.62 -6.60 8.60
C GLY A 232 8.86 -7.89 8.29
N LEU A 233 7.70 -7.76 7.66
CA LEU A 233 6.90 -8.90 7.19
C LEU A 233 7.58 -9.67 6.05
N LEU A 234 8.44 -8.99 5.28
CA LEU A 234 9.24 -9.59 4.22
C LEU A 234 10.69 -9.73 4.68
N ASP A 235 11.28 -10.89 4.40
CA ASP A 235 12.71 -11.14 4.61
C ASP A 235 13.55 -10.49 3.49
N ILE A 236 13.51 -9.15 3.44
CA ILE A 236 14.20 -8.33 2.45
C ILE A 236 15.07 -7.24 3.09
N GLN A 237 15.49 -7.44 4.33
CA GLN A 237 16.22 -6.43 5.11
C GLN A 237 17.52 -6.01 4.41
N GLN A 238 18.25 -6.94 3.80
CA GLN A 238 19.49 -6.65 3.06
C GLN A 238 19.25 -5.75 1.85
N PHE A 239 18.19 -6.04 1.08
CA PHE A 239 17.77 -5.16 -0.03
C PHE A 239 17.39 -3.77 0.49
N THR A 240 16.62 -3.72 1.58
CA THR A 240 16.19 -2.46 2.21
C THR A 240 17.39 -1.63 2.64
N ILE A 241 18.39 -2.23 3.28
CA ILE A 241 19.63 -1.56 3.70
C ILE A 241 20.36 -0.99 2.48
N ALA A 242 20.55 -1.78 1.43
CA ALA A 242 21.20 -1.32 0.21
C ALA A 242 20.43 -0.16 -0.44
N TYR A 243 19.10 -0.26 -0.53
CA TYR A 243 18.24 0.78 -1.07
C TYR A 243 18.28 2.06 -0.22
N GLN A 244 18.25 1.95 1.10
CA GLN A 244 18.41 3.09 2.01
C GLN A 244 19.79 3.74 1.90
N GLY A 245 20.85 2.96 1.66
CA GLY A 245 22.18 3.48 1.35
C GLY A 245 22.19 4.36 0.10
N VAL A 246 21.56 3.88 -0.98
CA VAL A 246 21.38 4.66 -2.21
C VAL A 246 20.56 5.93 -1.94
N LYS A 247 19.40 5.80 -1.30
CA LYS A 247 18.51 6.93 -0.98
C LYS A 247 19.22 7.99 -0.14
N SER A 248 19.99 7.58 0.87
CA SER A 248 20.74 8.49 1.73
C SER A 248 21.86 9.21 0.97
N SER A 249 22.59 8.50 0.11
CA SER A 249 23.65 9.10 -0.72
C SER A 249 23.13 10.11 -1.75
N GLN A 250 21.84 10.03 -2.09
CA GLN A 250 21.15 10.91 -3.03
C GLN A 250 20.12 11.82 -2.34
N ASN A 251 20.16 11.95 -1.01
CA ASN A 251 19.17 12.73 -0.26
C ASN A 251 19.43 14.24 -0.39
N VAL A 252 18.87 14.83 -1.45
CA VAL A 252 18.95 16.27 -1.75
C VAL A 252 18.21 17.16 -0.76
N THR A 253 17.35 16.61 0.10
CA THR A 253 16.52 17.40 1.04
C THR A 253 17.14 17.53 2.42
N HIS A 254 18.14 16.71 2.75
CA HIS A 254 18.72 16.56 4.10
C HIS A 254 17.71 16.25 5.23
N GLN A 255 16.46 15.91 4.88
CA GLN A 255 15.44 15.52 5.84
C GLN A 255 15.63 14.06 6.26
N THR A 256 15.39 13.78 7.53
CA THR A 256 15.28 12.42 8.08
C THR A 256 13.98 11.75 7.59
N GLU A 257 13.91 10.43 7.70
CA GLU A 257 12.72 9.66 7.31
C GLU A 257 11.49 10.07 8.13
N ASP A 258 11.64 10.29 9.44
CA ASP A 258 10.57 10.79 10.32
C ASP A 258 10.09 12.18 9.90
N GLN A 259 10.99 13.08 9.52
CA GLN A 259 10.61 14.41 9.01
C GLN A 259 9.86 14.34 7.68
N LEU A 260 10.24 13.40 6.81
CA LEU A 260 9.54 13.16 5.55
C LEU A 260 8.13 12.58 5.81
N HIS A 261 8.00 11.67 6.76
CA HIS A 261 6.71 11.11 7.20
C HIS A 261 5.81 12.19 7.81
N GLU A 262 6.31 12.99 8.75
CA GLU A 262 5.55 14.07 9.38
C GLU A 262 5.14 15.14 8.36
N ALA A 263 6.01 15.47 7.39
CA ALA A 263 5.68 16.40 6.32
C ALA A 263 4.62 15.84 5.35
N ALA A 264 4.70 14.55 5.01
CA ALA A 264 3.69 13.88 4.18
C ALA A 264 2.33 13.86 4.87
N LEU A 265 2.30 13.51 6.15
CA LEU A 265 1.09 13.51 6.96
C LEU A 265 0.49 14.92 7.09
N SER A 266 1.34 15.92 7.34
CA SER A 266 0.92 17.32 7.41
C SER A 266 0.29 17.82 6.11
N ARG A 267 0.84 17.42 4.96
CA ARG A 267 0.24 17.71 3.64
C ARG A 267 -1.09 17.00 3.43
N ALA A 268 -1.19 15.73 3.83
CA ALA A 268 -2.38 14.92 3.64
C ALA A 268 -3.56 15.40 4.50
N CYS A 269 -3.30 15.85 5.73
CA CYS A 269 -4.33 16.36 6.63
C CYS A 269 -4.54 17.89 6.53
N GLY A 270 -3.68 18.60 5.80
CA GLY A 270 -3.74 20.06 5.65
C GLY A 270 -3.33 20.85 6.91
N VAL A 271 -2.65 20.21 7.87
CA VAL A 271 -2.24 20.82 9.14
C VAL A 271 -0.75 20.60 9.37
N ASN A 272 0.00 21.65 9.72
CA ASN A 272 1.41 21.53 10.07
C ASN A 272 1.57 20.89 11.47
N LEU A 273 1.73 19.58 11.52
CA LEU A 273 1.84 18.84 12.79
C LEU A 273 3.10 19.20 13.59
N GLY A 274 4.16 19.64 12.92
CA GLY A 274 5.40 20.08 13.58
C GLY A 274 5.25 21.41 14.35
N SER A 275 4.19 22.17 14.06
CA SER A 275 3.89 23.43 14.78
C SER A 275 3.13 23.23 16.10
N ILE A 276 2.72 21.99 16.38
CA ILE A 276 1.88 21.65 17.53
C ILE A 276 2.76 21.30 18.74
N ASP A 277 2.83 22.20 19.72
CA ASP A 277 3.56 21.98 20.98
C ASP A 277 2.71 21.19 22.00
N SER A 278 2.98 19.89 22.09
CA SER A 278 2.31 18.99 23.03
C SER A 278 2.51 19.36 24.51
N TYR A 279 3.64 19.97 24.89
CA TYR A 279 3.91 20.40 26.27
C TYR A 279 3.17 21.69 26.61
N ALA A 280 3.08 22.63 25.67
CA ALA A 280 2.24 23.82 25.83
C ALA A 280 0.77 23.43 26.01
N MET A 281 0.26 22.49 25.20
CA MET A 281 -1.14 22.07 25.32
C MET A 281 -1.43 21.27 26.60
N ALA A 282 -0.47 20.47 27.09
CA ALA A 282 -0.62 19.80 28.39
C ALA A 282 -0.73 20.79 29.55
N ARG A 283 0.12 21.82 29.57
CA ARG A 283 0.07 22.89 30.59
C ARG A 283 -1.25 23.69 30.53
N ALA A 284 -1.75 23.98 29.33
CA ALA A 284 -3.04 24.66 29.17
C ALA A 284 -4.20 23.84 29.78
N LYS A 285 -4.15 22.50 29.70
CA LYS A 285 -5.15 21.63 30.33
C LYS A 285 -5.12 21.73 31.87
N GLU A 286 -3.92 21.73 32.45
CA GLU A 286 -3.72 21.85 33.89
C GLU A 286 -4.30 23.17 34.41
N GLN A 287 -4.02 24.28 33.70
CA GLN A 287 -4.52 25.62 34.04
C GLN A 287 -6.04 25.79 33.85
N ALA A 288 -6.64 25.13 32.87
CA ALA A 288 -8.10 25.17 32.66
C ALA A 288 -8.89 24.33 33.69
N SER A 289 -8.19 23.56 34.53
CA SER A 289 -8.80 22.67 35.53
C SER A 289 -8.67 23.21 36.97
N THR A 290 -8.07 24.39 37.13
CA THR A 290 -7.96 25.18 38.38
C THR A 290 -8.90 26.38 38.34
#